data_AF-A0A0E4CQK0-F1
#
_entry.id   AF-A0A0E4CQK0-F1
#
_cell.length_a   1.000
_cell.length_b   1.000
_cell.length_c   1.000
_cell.angle_alpha   90.00
_cell.angle_beta   90.00
_cell.angle_gamma   90.00
#
_symmetry.space_group_name_H-M   'P 1'
#
loop_
_entity.id
_entity.type
_entity.pdbx_description
1 polymer ?
#
loop_
_entity_poly.entity_id
_entity_poly.type
_entity_poly.pdbx_seq_one_letter_code
_entity_poly.pdbx_strand_id
1 'polypeptide(L)'
;MTWTYCVTVLDLEPRGPLPTEIYWRRRGLALGIAVVVIGIAVAIVIAFMGNSAGAKPASVNKAGPGQSTPAAPPPQAPPPPGQEGVGPVPGPQGQNPESPTPTAAVQPPPVLKEGDDCPDSTLAVKGLTNAPQYFIGDQPKFTMVVTNIGLVACKRDVGAAVLAAYVYSLDNKRLWSNLDCAPSNETLVKTFTPGEQVTTAVTWTGMGSSPHCPLPRPAIGPGTYNLVVQLGNLRSLAVPFILNQPPPPPGPVPGQPAVPQPEAPPGAAPGPSPAG
;
A
#
# COMPACT_ATOMS: atom_id res chain seq x y z
N MET A 1 27.13 3.09 -52.80
CA MET A 1 27.17 3.64 -51.42
C MET A 1 26.78 2.51 -50.48
N THR A 2 27.79 1.81 -49.98
CA THR A 2 27.66 0.66 -49.07
C THR A 2 27.57 1.19 -47.64
N TRP A 3 26.52 0.81 -46.90
CA TRP A 3 26.50 1.06 -45.45
C TRP A 3 26.36 -0.23 -44.67
N THR A 4 27.45 -0.56 -43.98
CA THR A 4 27.70 -1.78 -43.20
C THR A 4 27.43 -1.48 -41.72
N TYR A 5 26.16 -1.45 -41.30
CA TYR A 5 25.82 -1.31 -39.87
C TYR A 5 24.57 -2.13 -39.53
N CYS A 6 24.70 -3.45 -39.55
CA CYS A 6 23.73 -4.33 -38.90
C CYS A 6 24.36 -5.70 -38.55
N VAL A 7 25.47 -5.69 -37.81
CA VAL A 7 26.11 -6.91 -37.27
C VAL A 7 26.49 -6.71 -35.80
N THR A 8 25.67 -6.01 -35.01
CA THR A 8 25.93 -5.82 -33.56
C THR A 8 24.64 -5.83 -32.74
N VAL A 9 23.77 -6.83 -32.93
CA VAL A 9 22.63 -7.08 -32.01
C VAL A 9 22.44 -8.58 -31.76
N LEU A 10 23.54 -9.28 -31.48
CA LEU A 10 23.52 -10.53 -30.73
C LEU A 10 24.55 -10.36 -29.59
N ASP A 11 24.21 -10.84 -28.39
CA ASP A 11 24.97 -10.79 -27.13
C ASP A 11 24.86 -9.54 -26.24
N LEU A 12 23.67 -9.36 -25.62
CA LEU A 12 23.55 -8.75 -24.30
C LEU A 12 22.98 -9.77 -23.31
N GLU A 13 23.76 -10.80 -23.01
CA GLU A 13 23.71 -11.48 -21.71
C GLU A 13 24.66 -10.76 -20.74
N PRO A 14 24.18 -9.97 -19.77
CA PRO A 14 25.06 -9.36 -18.78
C PRO A 14 25.38 -10.39 -17.70
N ARG A 15 26.37 -11.25 -17.94
CA ARG A 15 27.07 -11.99 -16.87
C ARG A 15 28.47 -11.43 -16.68
N GLY A 16 28.52 -10.15 -16.30
CA GLY A 16 29.71 -9.57 -15.70
C GLY A 16 29.70 -9.79 -14.17
N PRO A 17 30.84 -10.05 -13.52
CA PRO A 17 30.91 -10.06 -12.06
C PRO A 17 30.48 -8.68 -11.54
N LEU A 18 29.43 -8.63 -10.72
CA LEU A 18 28.99 -7.39 -10.08
C LEU A 18 30.18 -6.76 -9.34
N PRO A 19 30.36 -5.43 -9.40
CA PRO A 19 31.47 -4.75 -8.75
C PRO A 19 31.50 -5.12 -7.26
N THR A 20 32.63 -5.68 -6.82
CA THR A 20 32.90 -6.12 -5.44
C THR A 20 32.58 -5.04 -4.41
N GLU A 21 32.64 -3.77 -4.81
CA GLU A 21 32.30 -2.61 -4.00
C GLU A 21 30.84 -2.58 -3.51
N ILE A 22 29.86 -3.03 -4.31
CA ILE A 22 28.44 -3.06 -3.90
C ILE A 22 28.19 -4.19 -2.90
N TYR A 23 28.88 -5.31 -3.06
CA TYR A 23 28.81 -6.43 -2.14
C TYR A 23 29.34 -6.05 -0.75
N TRP A 24 30.50 -5.39 -0.69
CA TRP A 24 31.09 -4.93 0.56
C TRP A 24 30.27 -3.81 1.22
N ARG A 25 29.66 -2.90 0.47
CA ARG A 25 28.75 -1.88 1.03
C ARG A 25 27.50 -2.48 1.65
N ARG A 26 26.85 -3.45 0.99
CA ARG A 26 25.65 -4.12 1.52
C ARG A 26 25.98 -4.98 2.73
N ARG A 27 27.12 -5.68 2.70
CA ARG A 27 27.55 -6.52 3.82
C ARG A 27 28.06 -5.71 5.02
N GLY A 28 28.72 -4.57 4.77
CA GLY A 28 29.09 -3.59 5.79
C GLY A 28 27.87 -2.94 6.45
N LEU A 29 26.86 -2.55 5.66
CA LEU A 29 25.58 -2.04 6.18
C LEU A 29 24.88 -3.07 7.06
N ALA A 30 24.80 -4.32 6.62
CA ALA A 30 24.17 -5.40 7.38
C ALA A 30 24.87 -5.66 8.71
N LEU A 31 26.21 -5.67 8.74
CA LEU A 31 26.98 -5.80 9.97
C LEU A 31 26.81 -4.60 10.90
N GLY A 32 26.79 -3.37 10.36
CA GLY A 32 26.52 -2.16 11.14
C GLY A 32 25.15 -2.20 11.81
N ILE A 33 24.11 -2.57 11.08
CA ILE A 33 22.75 -2.72 11.62
C ILE A 33 22.73 -3.79 12.72
N ALA A 34 23.39 -4.93 12.51
CA ALA A 34 23.46 -5.99 13.52
C ALA A 34 24.10 -5.51 14.83
N VAL A 35 25.20 -4.76 14.76
CA VAL A 35 25.87 -4.19 15.95
C VAL A 35 24.96 -3.20 16.68
N VAL A 36 24.24 -2.35 15.94
CA VAL A 36 23.30 -1.38 16.54
C VAL A 36 22.16 -2.10 17.26
N VAL A 37 21.57 -3.13 16.63
CA VAL A 37 20.49 -3.93 17.24
C VAL A 37 20.98 -4.63 18.52
N ILE A 38 22.18 -5.20 18.51
CA ILE A 38 22.78 -5.83 19.69
C ILE A 38 23.01 -4.79 20.79
N GLY A 39 23.52 -3.61 20.45
CA GLY A 39 23.72 -2.52 21.41
C GLY A 39 22.42 -2.05 22.07
N ILE A 40 21.35 -1.91 21.29
CA ILE A 40 20.01 -1.56 21.79
C ILE A 40 19.47 -2.66 22.72
N ALA A 41 19.60 -3.94 22.33
CA ALA A 41 19.17 -5.05 23.17
C ALA A 41 19.91 -5.09 24.52
N VAL A 42 21.23 -4.87 24.51
CA VAL A 42 22.03 -4.79 25.73
C VAL A 42 21.62 -3.59 26.60
N ALA A 43 21.37 -2.42 25.99
CA ALA A 43 20.91 -1.24 26.72
C ALA A 43 19.54 -1.47 27.38
N ILE A 44 18.61 -2.14 26.69
CA ILE A 44 17.31 -2.53 27.24
C ILE A 44 17.50 -3.49 28.42
N VAL A 45 18.34 -4.52 28.30
CA VAL A 45 18.61 -5.46 29.39
C VAL A 45 19.20 -4.75 30.62
N ILE A 46 20.13 -3.81 30.44
CA ILE A 46 20.71 -3.02 31.54
C ILE A 46 19.64 -2.13 32.20
N ALA A 47 18.79 -1.46 31.41
CA ALA A 47 17.71 -0.64 31.95
C ALA A 47 16.69 -1.46 32.75
N PHE A 48 16.37 -2.69 32.30
CA PHE A 48 15.49 -3.60 33.03
C PHE A 48 16.16 -4.20 34.28
N MET A 49 17.47 -4.42 34.28
CA MET A 49 18.20 -4.91 35.47
C MET A 49 18.42 -3.80 36.52
N GLY A 50 18.52 -2.54 36.10
CA GLY A 50 18.70 -1.38 36.98
C GLY A 50 17.43 -0.85 37.67
N ASN A 51 16.24 -1.30 37.27
CA ASN A 51 14.96 -0.79 37.81
C ASN A 51 14.40 -1.61 38.99
N SER A 52 15.25 -2.38 39.68
CA SER A 52 14.89 -3.13 40.89
C SER A 52 15.46 -2.49 42.15
N ALA A 53 15.09 -1.23 42.42
CA ALA A 53 15.34 -0.59 43.72
C ALA A 53 14.12 0.28 44.12
N GLY A 54 13.14 -0.39 44.71
CA GLY A 54 12.30 0.07 45.83
C GLY A 54 11.61 1.43 45.72
N ALA A 55 10.32 1.39 45.37
CA ALA A 55 9.38 2.39 45.84
C ALA A 55 9.12 2.21 47.36
N LYS A 56 9.09 3.30 48.12
CA LYS A 56 8.43 3.36 49.43
C LYS A 56 7.73 4.72 49.63
N PRO A 57 6.43 4.73 50.01
CA PRO A 57 5.62 5.95 50.13
C PRO A 57 5.46 6.44 51.60
N ALA A 58 4.79 7.61 51.70
CA ALA A 58 4.10 8.23 52.83
C ALA A 58 4.92 8.99 53.90
N SER A 59 4.61 10.27 54.13
CA SER A 59 3.69 10.65 55.23
C SER A 59 3.39 12.17 55.29
N VAL A 60 2.20 12.47 55.79
CA VAL A 60 1.55 13.74 56.13
C VAL A 60 2.20 14.44 57.33
N ASN A 61 2.14 15.79 57.39
CA ASN A 61 1.86 16.66 58.57
C ASN A 61 2.05 18.16 58.17
N LYS A 62 1.00 19.01 58.15
CA LYS A 62 0.33 19.79 59.22
C LYS A 62 0.96 21.19 59.47
N ALA A 63 0.07 22.16 59.69
CA ALA A 63 0.22 23.62 59.57
C ALA A 63 0.93 24.37 60.72
N GLY A 64 1.60 25.49 60.35
CA GLY A 64 1.83 26.78 61.05
C GLY A 64 2.60 26.79 62.40
N PRO A 65 3.15 27.94 62.89
CA PRO A 65 2.99 29.35 62.45
C PRO A 65 4.30 30.22 62.41
N GLY A 66 4.20 31.45 61.88
CA GLY A 66 4.80 32.66 62.52
C GLY A 66 6.17 33.24 62.06
N GLN A 67 6.08 34.46 61.50
CA GLN A 67 6.86 35.69 61.84
C GLN A 67 8.17 36.12 61.11
N SER A 68 8.06 37.33 60.51
CA SER A 68 9.01 38.48 60.46
C SER A 68 9.83 38.78 59.19
N THR A 69 9.46 39.87 58.50
CA THR A 69 10.23 40.76 57.56
C THR A 69 11.16 41.72 58.35
N PRO A 70 11.93 42.69 57.76
CA PRO A 70 12.46 42.93 56.38
C PRO A 70 13.95 43.42 56.34
N ALA A 71 14.62 43.49 55.17
CA ALA A 71 15.70 44.47 54.88
C ALA A 71 16.14 44.48 53.39
N ALA A 72 16.57 45.65 52.89
CA ALA A 72 16.70 46.07 51.49
C ALA A 72 18.19 46.10 50.96
N PRO A 73 18.48 46.49 49.68
CA PRO A 73 19.68 46.19 48.83
C PRO A 73 20.73 47.35 48.78
N PRO A 74 21.59 47.63 47.76
CA PRO A 74 22.17 46.97 46.54
C PRO A 74 23.75 47.09 46.50
N PRO A 75 24.50 46.97 45.35
CA PRO A 75 24.69 48.04 44.33
C PRO A 75 24.97 47.62 42.85
N GLN A 76 24.87 48.60 41.93
CA GLN A 76 25.18 48.60 40.48
C GLN A 76 26.54 49.26 40.13
N ALA A 77 27.06 49.03 38.90
CA ALA A 77 27.70 49.96 37.93
C ALA A 77 28.69 49.21 36.97
N PRO A 78 29.22 49.75 35.83
CA PRO A 78 28.82 50.85 34.92
C PRO A 78 28.92 50.52 33.38
N PRO A 79 28.61 51.47 32.44
CA PRO A 79 28.68 51.31 30.96
C PRO A 79 29.82 52.12 30.28
N PRO A 80 30.02 52.02 28.94
CA PRO A 80 30.43 53.20 28.14
C PRO A 80 29.78 53.23 26.70
N PRO A 81 30.13 54.15 25.77
CA PRO A 81 29.38 55.39 25.50
C PRO A 81 28.88 55.53 24.03
N GLY A 82 27.99 56.48 23.77
CA GLY A 82 27.53 56.85 22.42
C GLY A 82 28.38 57.94 21.75
N GLN A 83 28.17 58.16 20.45
CA GLN A 83 28.44 59.42 19.74
C GLN A 83 27.56 59.57 18.48
N GLU A 84 27.22 60.82 18.18
CA GLU A 84 26.22 61.35 17.25
C GLU A 84 26.66 61.45 15.77
N GLY A 85 25.70 61.23 14.85
CA GLY A 85 25.22 62.19 13.83
C GLY A 85 26.07 62.59 12.60
N VAL A 86 25.56 62.31 11.37
CA VAL A 86 25.46 63.24 10.19
C VAL A 86 24.33 62.75 9.26
N GLY A 87 23.45 63.66 8.75
CA GLY A 87 22.29 63.38 7.87
C GLY A 87 22.57 63.34 6.34
N PRO A 88 21.64 63.77 5.47
CA PRO A 88 20.58 62.97 4.83
C PRO A 88 20.71 62.87 3.28
N VAL A 89 20.08 61.86 2.63
CA VAL A 89 19.88 61.82 1.15
C VAL A 89 18.49 61.23 0.80
N PRO A 90 17.76 61.75 -0.21
CA PRO A 90 16.32 61.51 -0.43
C PRO A 90 16.03 60.24 -1.26
N GLY A 91 14.82 59.69 -1.12
CA GLY A 91 14.35 58.46 -1.78
C GLY A 91 13.93 58.62 -3.25
N PRO A 92 13.34 57.55 -3.82
CA PRO A 92 12.07 57.75 -4.51
C PRO A 92 11.00 56.74 -4.07
N GLN A 93 9.78 57.26 -4.10
CA GLN A 93 8.52 56.62 -3.78
C GLN A 93 8.19 55.52 -4.80
N GLY A 94 7.74 54.37 -4.31
CA GLY A 94 6.99 53.38 -5.06
C GLY A 94 5.80 52.94 -4.20
N GLN A 95 4.66 53.60 -4.38
CA GLN A 95 3.39 53.21 -3.76
C GLN A 95 2.90 51.94 -4.45
N ASN A 96 2.81 50.84 -3.69
CA ASN A 96 1.93 49.73 -4.04
C ASN A 96 0.96 49.56 -2.86
N PRO A 97 -0.35 49.79 -3.02
CA PRO A 97 -1.29 49.48 -1.96
C PRO A 97 -1.40 47.94 -1.85
N GLU A 98 -0.68 47.36 -0.89
CA GLU A 98 -0.92 46.00 -0.45
C GLU A 98 -2.35 45.92 0.10
N SER A 99 -3.26 45.38 -0.70
CA SER A 99 -4.52 44.86 -0.22
C SER A 99 -4.21 43.60 0.59
N PRO A 100 -4.51 43.54 1.90
CA PRO A 100 -4.32 42.34 2.68
C PRO A 100 -5.28 41.28 2.13
N THR A 101 -4.74 40.30 1.42
CA THR A 101 -5.49 39.09 1.07
C THR A 101 -5.84 38.40 2.39
N PRO A 102 -7.12 38.21 2.72
CA PRO A 102 -7.49 37.52 3.94
C PRO A 102 -6.93 36.10 3.91
N THR A 103 -5.97 35.82 4.78
CA THR A 103 -5.52 34.47 5.06
C THR A 103 -6.66 33.78 5.79
N ALA A 104 -7.48 33.05 5.04
CA ALA A 104 -8.42 32.10 5.64
C ALA A 104 -7.59 31.11 6.46
N ALA A 105 -7.77 31.13 7.78
CA ALA A 105 -7.14 30.17 8.66
C ALA A 105 -7.53 28.75 8.21
N VAL A 106 -6.55 27.96 7.82
CA VAL A 106 -6.72 26.53 7.56
C VAL A 106 -7.16 25.91 8.88
N GLN A 107 -8.43 25.52 8.97
CA GLN A 107 -8.93 24.81 10.15
C GLN A 107 -8.12 23.52 10.32
N PRO A 108 -7.67 23.18 11.54
CA PRO A 108 -7.00 21.91 11.79
C PRO A 108 -7.87 20.75 11.31
N PRO A 109 -7.29 19.69 10.72
CA PRO A 109 -8.05 18.50 10.35
C PRO A 109 -8.84 17.98 11.56
N PRO A 110 -10.09 17.52 11.38
CA PRO A 110 -10.85 16.90 12.45
C PRO A 110 -10.05 15.75 13.08
N VAL A 111 -9.92 15.76 14.40
CA VAL A 111 -9.31 14.65 15.14
C VAL A 111 -10.29 13.49 15.13
N LEU A 112 -9.89 12.37 14.52
CA LEU A 112 -10.70 11.14 14.47
C LEU A 112 -10.93 10.62 15.89
N LYS A 113 -12.18 10.32 16.24
CA LYS A 113 -12.56 9.73 17.52
C LYS A 113 -12.75 8.24 17.39
N GLU A 114 -12.68 7.54 18.51
CA GLU A 114 -12.89 6.11 18.53
C GLU A 114 -14.32 5.75 18.10
N GLY A 115 -14.45 4.83 17.14
CA GLY A 115 -15.73 4.36 16.63
C GLY A 115 -16.35 5.21 15.51
N ASP A 116 -15.70 6.32 15.13
CA ASP A 116 -16.02 7.06 13.90
C ASP A 116 -15.75 6.19 12.66
N ASP A 117 -16.28 6.57 11.50
CA ASP A 117 -15.94 5.92 10.23
C ASP A 117 -14.46 6.12 9.90
N CYS A 118 -13.77 5.05 9.50
CA CYS A 118 -12.38 5.12 9.07
C CYS A 118 -12.30 5.94 7.76
N PRO A 119 -11.62 7.10 7.75
CA PRO A 119 -11.33 7.77 6.49
C PRO A 119 -10.33 6.94 5.67
N ASP A 120 -10.40 7.07 4.35
CA ASP A 120 -9.53 6.32 3.43
C ASP A 120 -8.02 6.56 3.70
N SER A 121 -7.65 7.70 4.31
CA SER A 121 -6.27 8.01 4.72
C SER A 121 -5.75 7.17 5.89
N THR A 122 -6.64 6.54 6.65
CA THR A 122 -6.29 5.68 7.80
C THR A 122 -6.40 4.20 7.47
N LEU A 123 -6.80 3.86 6.25
CA LEU A 123 -6.89 2.48 5.78
C LEU A 123 -5.87 2.23 4.67
N ALA A 124 -5.40 0.99 4.61
CA ALA A 124 -4.65 0.48 3.48
C ALA A 124 -5.36 -0.76 2.93
N VAL A 125 -5.37 -0.89 1.61
CA VAL A 125 -5.89 -2.07 0.92
C VAL A 125 -4.76 -2.73 0.14
N LYS A 126 -4.72 -4.06 0.15
CA LYS A 126 -3.73 -4.86 -0.57
C LYS A 126 -4.35 -6.07 -1.23
N GLY A 127 -3.96 -6.35 -2.46
CA GLY A 127 -4.24 -7.61 -3.14
C GLY A 127 -3.15 -8.65 -2.90
N LEU A 128 -3.52 -9.91 -2.92
CA LEU A 128 -2.63 -11.06 -2.92
C LEU A 128 -3.18 -12.11 -3.89
N THR A 129 -2.28 -12.78 -4.60
CA THR A 129 -2.59 -13.96 -5.41
C THR A 129 -1.99 -15.19 -4.72
N ASN A 130 -2.60 -16.37 -4.87
CA ASN A 130 -2.06 -17.59 -4.25
C ASN A 130 -0.81 -18.15 -4.96
N ALA A 131 -0.57 -17.73 -6.20
CA ALA A 131 0.64 -17.95 -6.97
C ALA A 131 0.92 -16.73 -7.89
N PRO A 132 2.19 -16.52 -8.30
CA PRO A 132 2.53 -15.45 -9.25
C PRO A 132 2.26 -15.84 -10.71
N GLN A 133 2.08 -17.13 -11.01
CA GLN A 133 1.87 -17.66 -12.35
C GLN A 133 0.80 -18.75 -12.33
N TYR A 134 0.03 -18.82 -13.40
CA TYR A 134 -1.07 -19.78 -13.61
C TYR A 134 -1.09 -20.23 -15.06
N PHE A 135 -1.88 -21.24 -15.37
CA PHE A 135 -2.21 -21.69 -16.70
C PHE A 135 -3.67 -21.40 -17.03
N ILE A 136 -4.01 -21.22 -18.31
CA ILE A 136 -5.42 -21.11 -18.71
C ILE A 136 -6.18 -22.34 -18.24
N GLY A 137 -7.33 -22.11 -17.58
CA GLY A 137 -8.12 -23.16 -16.93
C GLY A 137 -7.89 -23.26 -15.42
N ASP A 138 -6.79 -22.70 -14.90
CA ASP A 138 -6.61 -22.51 -13.46
C ASP A 138 -7.64 -21.52 -12.92
N GLN A 139 -7.85 -21.59 -11.61
CA GLN A 139 -8.73 -20.68 -10.88
C GLN A 139 -7.94 -19.87 -9.84
N PRO A 140 -7.30 -18.75 -10.22
CA PRO A 140 -6.57 -17.90 -9.29
C PRO A 140 -7.45 -17.45 -8.12
N LYS A 141 -6.92 -17.58 -6.90
CA LYS A 141 -7.56 -17.09 -5.67
C LYS A 141 -6.96 -15.73 -5.32
N PHE A 142 -7.78 -14.69 -5.44
CA PHE A 142 -7.41 -13.33 -5.07
C PHE A 142 -7.86 -13.05 -3.65
N THR A 143 -6.89 -12.73 -2.79
CA THR A 143 -7.15 -12.33 -1.40
C THR A 143 -6.99 -10.83 -1.28
N MET A 144 -8.00 -10.21 -0.71
CA MET A 144 -8.15 -8.78 -0.48
C MET A 144 -7.96 -8.53 1.00
N VAL A 145 -7.01 -7.68 1.35
CA VAL A 145 -6.65 -7.37 2.73
C VAL A 145 -6.91 -5.89 2.97
N VAL A 146 -7.72 -5.57 3.98
CA VAL A 146 -7.98 -4.21 4.45
C VAL A 146 -7.35 -4.06 5.82
N THR A 147 -6.54 -3.03 6.01
CA THR A 147 -5.77 -2.79 7.25
C THR A 147 -6.04 -1.40 7.78
N ASN A 148 -6.25 -1.24 9.09
CA ASN A 148 -6.17 0.07 9.73
C ASN A 148 -4.71 0.45 9.98
N ILE A 149 -4.22 1.46 9.25
CA ILE A 149 -2.87 2.01 9.37
C ILE A 149 -2.85 3.30 10.22
N GLY A 150 -4.00 3.73 10.71
CA GLY A 150 -4.15 4.83 11.66
C GLY A 150 -3.82 4.42 13.09
N LEU A 151 -3.88 5.41 13.99
CA LEU A 151 -3.61 5.25 15.42
C LEU A 151 -4.87 5.12 16.28
N VAL A 152 -6.05 5.27 15.68
CA VAL A 152 -7.35 5.28 16.36
C VAL A 152 -8.21 4.14 15.81
N ALA A 153 -8.97 3.48 16.68
CA ALA A 153 -9.93 2.48 16.24
C ALA A 153 -11.15 3.14 15.59
N CYS A 154 -11.57 2.63 14.44
CA CYS A 154 -12.63 3.23 13.62
C CYS A 154 -13.44 2.12 12.93
N LYS A 155 -14.56 2.47 12.30
CA LYS A 155 -15.45 1.52 11.62
C LYS A 155 -15.36 1.66 10.11
N ARG A 156 -15.37 0.54 9.37
CA ARG A 156 -15.51 0.57 7.92
C ARG A 156 -16.33 -0.62 7.44
N ASP A 157 -17.20 -0.36 6.48
CA ASP A 157 -17.83 -1.42 5.70
C ASP A 157 -16.77 -2.06 4.78
N VAL A 158 -16.62 -3.38 4.89
CA VAL A 158 -15.78 -4.23 4.03
C VAL A 158 -16.58 -5.38 3.43
N GLY A 159 -17.90 -5.20 3.33
CA GLY A 159 -18.84 -6.16 2.77
C GLY A 159 -18.66 -6.37 1.28
N ALA A 160 -19.33 -7.41 0.78
CA ALA A 160 -19.30 -7.78 -0.63
C ALA A 160 -19.88 -6.70 -1.56
N ALA A 161 -20.64 -5.74 -1.02
CA ALA A 161 -21.15 -4.60 -1.77
C ALA A 161 -20.07 -3.58 -2.19
N VAL A 162 -19.00 -3.43 -1.39
CA VAL A 162 -18.04 -2.33 -1.54
C VAL A 162 -16.60 -2.79 -1.78
N LEU A 163 -16.28 -4.05 -1.47
CA LEU A 163 -14.94 -4.62 -1.65
C LEU A 163 -14.83 -5.35 -2.99
N ALA A 164 -14.05 -4.76 -3.89
CA ALA A 164 -13.88 -5.24 -5.25
C ALA A 164 -12.43 -5.70 -5.52
N ALA A 165 -12.29 -6.86 -6.15
CA ALA A 165 -11.11 -7.24 -6.90
C ALA A 165 -11.33 -6.92 -8.39
N TYR A 166 -10.29 -6.39 -9.03
CA TYR A 166 -10.26 -6.11 -10.46
C TYR A 166 -9.04 -6.75 -11.10
N VAL A 167 -9.22 -7.27 -12.31
CA VAL A 167 -8.12 -7.67 -13.18
C VAL A 167 -7.97 -6.65 -14.29
N TYR A 168 -6.76 -6.15 -14.49
CA TYR A 168 -6.38 -5.21 -15.54
C TYR A 168 -5.33 -5.82 -16.46
N SER A 169 -5.34 -5.42 -17.74
CA SER A 169 -4.19 -5.61 -18.63
C SER A 169 -3.01 -4.71 -18.20
N LEU A 170 -1.83 -4.93 -18.78
CA LEU A 170 -0.69 -4.02 -18.61
C LEU A 170 -0.98 -2.59 -19.09
N ASP A 171 -1.82 -2.44 -20.12
CA ASP A 171 -2.26 -1.13 -20.64
C ASP A 171 -3.37 -0.49 -19.79
N ASN A 172 -3.59 -0.97 -18.56
CA ASN A 172 -4.62 -0.49 -17.64
C ASN A 172 -6.07 -0.62 -18.17
N LYS A 173 -6.33 -1.53 -19.12
CA LYS A 173 -7.70 -1.88 -19.51
C LYS A 173 -8.30 -2.81 -18.47
N ARG A 174 -9.44 -2.43 -17.89
CA ARG A 174 -10.20 -3.31 -16.98
C ARG A 174 -10.74 -4.51 -17.76
N LEU A 175 -10.51 -5.72 -17.26
CA LEU A 175 -10.91 -6.97 -17.89
C LEU A 175 -11.96 -7.73 -17.09
N TRP A 176 -11.97 -7.62 -15.76
CA TRP A 176 -12.88 -8.35 -14.88
C TRP A 176 -13.07 -7.66 -13.52
N SER A 177 -14.18 -7.97 -12.84
CA SER A 177 -14.39 -7.73 -11.41
C SER A 177 -15.29 -8.78 -10.76
N ASN A 178 -15.09 -9.06 -9.47
CA ASN A 178 -15.99 -9.93 -8.69
C ASN A 178 -17.42 -9.36 -8.58
N LEU A 179 -17.60 -8.05 -8.72
CA LEU A 179 -18.91 -7.40 -8.57
C LEU A 179 -19.77 -7.42 -9.84
N ASP A 180 -19.21 -7.79 -11.00
CA ASP A 180 -19.93 -7.68 -12.27
C ASP A 180 -21.07 -8.69 -12.42
N CYS A 181 -20.80 -9.95 -12.05
CA CYS A 181 -21.67 -11.09 -12.35
C CYS A 181 -22.42 -11.63 -11.14
N ALA A 182 -21.98 -11.30 -9.94
CA ALA A 182 -22.63 -11.66 -8.70
C ALA A 182 -22.55 -10.49 -7.72
N PRO A 183 -23.13 -9.32 -8.07
CA PRO A 183 -23.19 -8.21 -7.13
C PRO A 183 -23.97 -8.64 -5.88
N SER A 184 -23.46 -8.28 -4.72
CA SER A 184 -24.11 -8.50 -3.44
C SER A 184 -24.40 -7.15 -2.79
N ASN A 185 -25.53 -7.03 -2.10
CA ASN A 185 -25.85 -5.87 -1.27
C ASN A 185 -25.48 -6.10 0.21
N GLU A 186 -24.75 -7.18 0.50
CA GLU A 186 -24.30 -7.50 1.85
C GLU A 186 -23.24 -6.51 2.32
N THR A 187 -23.57 -5.82 3.41
CA THR A 187 -22.64 -4.96 4.14
C THR A 187 -21.99 -5.74 5.27
N LEU A 188 -20.74 -5.41 5.58
CA LEU A 188 -19.98 -5.97 6.68
C LEU A 188 -19.20 -4.85 7.36
N VAL A 189 -19.89 -4.10 8.22
CA VAL A 189 -19.26 -3.06 9.02
C VAL A 189 -18.41 -3.70 10.11
N LYS A 190 -17.10 -3.47 10.05
CA LYS A 190 -16.13 -3.92 11.05
C LYS A 190 -15.51 -2.74 11.76
N THR A 191 -15.32 -2.88 13.07
CA THR A 191 -14.42 -2.01 13.82
C THR A 191 -13.00 -2.52 13.60
N PHE A 192 -12.09 -1.64 13.21
CA PHE A 192 -10.67 -1.93 13.05
C PHE A 192 -9.89 -1.25 14.17
N THR A 193 -9.24 -2.03 15.02
CA THR A 193 -8.18 -1.53 15.90
C THR A 193 -6.91 -1.20 15.09
N PRO A 194 -6.01 -0.32 15.58
CA PRO A 194 -4.76 -0.02 14.88
C PRO A 194 -3.96 -1.29 14.54
N GLY A 195 -3.62 -1.47 13.26
CA GLY A 195 -2.93 -2.65 12.74
C GLY A 195 -3.83 -3.87 12.45
N GLU A 196 -5.12 -3.82 12.80
CA GLU A 196 -6.06 -4.90 12.52
C GLU A 196 -6.31 -5.06 11.02
N GLN A 197 -6.49 -6.32 10.61
CA GLN A 197 -6.67 -6.71 9.22
C GLN A 197 -7.94 -7.54 9.05
N VAL A 198 -8.70 -7.23 8.01
CA VAL A 198 -9.79 -8.08 7.52
C VAL A 198 -9.40 -8.62 6.15
N THR A 199 -9.54 -9.93 5.98
CA THR A 199 -9.18 -10.63 4.74
C THR A 199 -10.39 -11.28 4.12
N THR A 200 -10.62 -11.03 2.84
CA THR A 200 -11.68 -11.64 2.04
C THR A 200 -11.07 -12.23 0.77
N ALA A 201 -11.54 -13.38 0.30
CA ALA A 201 -11.00 -14.01 -0.90
C ALA A 201 -12.08 -14.26 -1.94
N VAL A 202 -11.71 -14.14 -3.21
CA VAL A 202 -12.55 -14.47 -4.37
C VAL A 202 -11.77 -15.37 -5.33
N THR A 203 -12.48 -16.27 -5.99
CA THR A 203 -11.90 -17.15 -7.00
C THR A 203 -12.25 -16.61 -8.38
N TRP A 204 -11.24 -16.38 -9.21
CA TRP A 204 -11.41 -15.92 -10.58
C TRP A 204 -11.31 -17.09 -11.55
N THR A 205 -12.17 -17.12 -12.56
CA THR A 205 -12.30 -18.25 -13.49
C THR A 205 -11.49 -18.07 -14.78
N GLY A 206 -10.67 -17.02 -14.89
CA GLY A 206 -9.99 -16.66 -16.15
C GLY A 206 -10.90 -16.01 -17.20
N MET A 207 -12.16 -15.70 -16.85
CA MET A 207 -13.12 -15.07 -17.75
C MET A 207 -13.18 -13.56 -17.50
N GLY A 208 -13.37 -12.79 -18.56
CA GLY A 208 -13.64 -11.36 -18.49
C GLY A 208 -15.07 -11.06 -18.06
N SER A 209 -15.30 -9.84 -17.59
CA SER A 209 -16.62 -9.34 -17.22
C SER A 209 -16.72 -7.83 -17.38
N SER A 210 -17.96 -7.37 -17.50
CA SER A 210 -18.35 -5.96 -17.54
C SER A 210 -19.57 -5.76 -16.63
N PRO A 211 -19.89 -4.52 -16.22
CA PRO A 211 -21.08 -4.26 -15.43
C PRO A 211 -22.34 -4.87 -16.06
N HIS A 212 -23.23 -5.42 -15.22
CA HIS A 212 -24.42 -6.20 -15.62
C HIS A 212 -24.12 -7.57 -16.25
N CYS A 213 -22.85 -7.98 -16.32
CA CYS A 213 -22.40 -9.30 -16.78
C CYS A 213 -23.04 -9.77 -18.10
N PRO A 214 -22.78 -9.08 -19.22
CA PRO A 214 -23.26 -9.53 -20.51
C PRO A 214 -22.68 -10.91 -20.87
N LEU A 215 -23.51 -11.74 -21.49
CA LEU A 215 -23.13 -13.04 -22.04
C LEU A 215 -22.97 -12.96 -23.57
N PRO A 216 -22.06 -13.75 -24.17
CA PRO A 216 -21.11 -14.63 -23.52
C PRO A 216 -19.94 -13.84 -22.88
N ARG A 217 -19.44 -14.32 -21.74
CA ARG A 217 -18.23 -13.74 -21.13
C ARG A 217 -17.02 -14.08 -22.00
N PRO A 218 -16.15 -13.10 -22.33
CA PRO A 218 -14.96 -13.38 -23.12
C PRO A 218 -13.92 -14.14 -22.28
N ALA A 219 -13.28 -15.15 -22.84
CA ALA A 219 -12.12 -15.78 -22.20
C ALA A 219 -10.91 -14.85 -22.27
N ILE A 220 -10.13 -14.77 -21.19
CA ILE A 220 -8.89 -13.99 -21.15
C ILE A 220 -7.73 -14.93 -21.53
N GLY A 221 -6.99 -14.55 -22.57
CA GLY A 221 -5.88 -15.32 -23.10
C GLY A 221 -4.63 -15.29 -22.22
N PRO A 222 -3.51 -15.85 -22.69
CA PRO A 222 -2.26 -15.77 -21.95
C PRO A 222 -1.75 -14.32 -21.92
N GLY A 223 -1.03 -13.97 -20.86
CA GLY A 223 -0.47 -12.65 -20.71
C GLY A 223 -0.05 -12.34 -19.29
N THR A 224 0.46 -11.12 -19.10
CA THR A 224 0.69 -10.55 -17.76
C THR A 224 -0.44 -9.59 -17.44
N TYR A 225 -0.94 -9.68 -16.22
CA TYR A 225 -2.09 -8.93 -15.75
C TYR A 225 -1.81 -8.34 -14.37
N ASN A 226 -2.61 -7.36 -13.99
CA ASN A 226 -2.53 -6.72 -12.68
C ASN A 226 -3.83 -6.98 -11.90
N LEU A 227 -3.69 -7.53 -10.70
CA LEU A 227 -4.75 -7.52 -9.69
C LEU A 227 -4.72 -6.16 -8.97
N VAL A 228 -5.87 -5.49 -8.91
CA VAL A 228 -6.08 -4.30 -8.10
C VAL A 228 -7.31 -4.52 -7.23
N VAL A 229 -7.14 -4.38 -5.92
CA VAL A 229 -8.22 -4.38 -4.95
C VAL A 229 -8.65 -2.96 -4.64
N GLN A 230 -9.95 -2.74 -4.49
CA GLN A 230 -10.56 -1.46 -4.22
C GLN A 230 -11.63 -1.60 -3.14
N LEU A 231 -11.64 -0.66 -2.19
CA LEU A 231 -12.68 -0.50 -1.19
C LEU A 231 -13.27 0.90 -1.31
N GLY A 232 -14.46 1.03 -1.88
CA GLY A 232 -15.02 2.35 -2.21
C GLY A 232 -14.08 3.12 -3.15
N ASN A 233 -13.50 4.23 -2.68
CA ASN A 233 -12.54 5.04 -3.46
C ASN A 233 -11.06 4.67 -3.19
N LEU A 234 -10.80 3.87 -2.16
CA LEU A 234 -9.46 3.47 -1.77
C LEU A 234 -8.97 2.31 -2.65
N ARG A 235 -7.84 2.50 -3.34
CA ARG A 235 -7.21 1.49 -4.21
C ARG A 235 -5.88 1.01 -3.66
N SER A 236 -5.63 -0.28 -3.84
CA SER A 236 -4.34 -0.91 -3.63
C SER A 236 -3.37 -0.64 -4.78
N LEU A 237 -2.08 -0.91 -4.54
CA LEU A 237 -1.10 -1.07 -5.60
C LEU A 237 -1.42 -2.30 -6.47
N ALA A 238 -1.00 -2.25 -7.72
CA ALA A 238 -1.13 -3.36 -8.65
C ALA A 238 -0.24 -4.55 -8.23
N VAL A 239 -0.82 -5.75 -8.26
CA VAL A 239 -0.10 -7.01 -8.04
C VAL A 239 -0.01 -7.75 -9.38
N PRO A 240 1.18 -7.87 -9.99
CA PRO A 240 1.33 -8.54 -11.26
C PRO A 240 1.21 -10.06 -11.09
N PHE A 241 0.57 -10.71 -12.05
CA PHE A 241 0.56 -12.16 -12.19
C PHE A 241 0.52 -12.56 -13.67
N ILE A 242 0.93 -13.79 -13.96
CA ILE A 242 1.03 -14.32 -15.33
C ILE A 242 -0.01 -15.42 -15.54
N LEU A 243 -0.68 -15.39 -16.69
CA LEU A 243 -1.49 -16.50 -17.20
C LEU A 243 -0.79 -17.10 -18.43
N ASN A 244 -0.36 -18.34 -18.34
CA ASN A 244 0.37 -19.06 -19.36
C ASN A 244 -0.58 -19.91 -20.21
N GLN A 245 -0.16 -20.24 -21.43
CA GLN A 245 -0.80 -21.30 -22.20
C GLN A 245 -0.66 -22.64 -21.47
N PRO A 246 -1.70 -23.49 -21.41
CA PRO A 246 -1.60 -24.80 -20.79
C PRO A 246 -0.45 -25.59 -21.41
N PRO A 247 0.27 -26.41 -20.63
CA PRO A 247 1.28 -27.28 -21.20
C PRO A 247 0.65 -28.18 -22.26
N PRO A 248 1.35 -28.46 -23.38
CA PRO A 248 0.83 -29.37 -24.39
C PRO A 248 0.54 -30.73 -23.73
N PRO A 249 -0.54 -31.41 -24.13
CA PRO A 249 -0.85 -32.74 -23.62
C PRO A 249 0.36 -33.67 -23.82
N PRO A 250 0.60 -34.63 -22.91
CA PRO A 250 1.67 -35.60 -23.09
C PRO A 250 1.55 -36.22 -24.48
N GLY A 251 2.64 -36.17 -25.26
CA GLY A 251 2.68 -36.84 -26.55
C GLY A 251 2.42 -38.34 -26.38
N PRO A 252 2.01 -39.04 -27.45
CA PRO A 252 1.84 -40.49 -27.38
C PRO A 252 3.14 -41.13 -26.88
N VAL A 253 3.06 -41.87 -25.78
CA VAL A 253 4.19 -42.65 -25.27
C VAL A 253 4.51 -43.72 -26.32
N PRO A 254 5.74 -43.79 -26.86
CA PRO A 254 6.10 -44.84 -27.81
C PRO A 254 5.80 -46.21 -27.21
N GLY A 255 4.88 -46.97 -27.84
CA GLY A 255 4.49 -48.31 -27.41
C GLY A 255 3.19 -48.43 -26.61
N GLN A 256 2.47 -47.34 -26.32
CA GLN A 256 1.10 -47.43 -25.80
C GLN A 256 0.07 -47.44 -26.95
N PRO A 257 -0.85 -48.42 -27.01
CA PRO A 257 -1.98 -48.37 -27.94
C PRO A 257 -2.77 -47.08 -27.73
N ALA A 258 -3.13 -46.40 -28.82
CA ALA A 258 -3.97 -45.21 -28.75
C ALA A 258 -5.28 -45.56 -28.02
N VAL A 259 -5.57 -44.85 -26.93
CA VAL A 259 -6.87 -44.95 -26.26
C VAL A 259 -7.91 -44.44 -27.26
N PRO A 260 -8.95 -45.22 -27.63
CA PRO A 260 -9.99 -44.74 -28.53
C PRO A 260 -10.61 -43.47 -27.96
N GLN A 261 -10.56 -42.37 -28.71
CA GLN A 261 -11.34 -41.18 -28.34
C GLN A 261 -12.82 -41.55 -28.36
N PRO A 262 -13.62 -41.15 -27.35
CA PRO A 262 -15.07 -41.34 -27.41
C PRO A 262 -15.61 -40.70 -28.68
N GLU A 263 -16.19 -41.52 -29.54
CA GLU A 263 -16.79 -41.10 -30.80
C GLU A 263 -17.83 -40.01 -30.51
N ALA A 264 -17.69 -38.85 -31.17
CA ALA A 264 -18.67 -37.78 -31.04
C ALA A 264 -20.04 -38.34 -31.46
N PRO A 265 -21.12 -38.12 -30.68
CA PRO A 265 -22.44 -38.59 -31.08
C PRO A 265 -22.80 -37.98 -32.43
N PRO A 266 -23.38 -38.77 -33.36
CA PRO A 266 -23.69 -38.30 -34.71
C PRO A 266 -24.59 -37.07 -34.62
N GLY A 267 -24.16 -35.99 -35.29
CA GLY A 267 -24.88 -34.74 -35.36
C GLY A 267 -26.31 -34.95 -35.81
N ALA A 268 -27.26 -34.39 -35.06
CA ALA A 268 -28.67 -34.38 -35.43
C ALA A 268 -28.83 -33.78 -36.83
N ALA A 269 -29.56 -34.48 -37.70
CA ALA A 269 -29.87 -34.04 -39.04
C ALA A 269 -30.57 -32.65 -39.02
N PRO A 270 -30.32 -31.79 -40.01
CA PRO A 270 -31.05 -30.54 -40.14
C PRO A 270 -32.55 -30.82 -40.35
N GLY A 271 -33.40 -30.25 -39.50
CA GLY A 271 -34.86 -30.32 -39.65
C GLY A 271 -35.32 -29.64 -40.94
N PRO A 272 -36.45 -30.06 -41.52
CA PRO A 272 -36.95 -29.49 -42.76
C PRO A 272 -37.35 -28.02 -42.58
N SER A 273 -36.95 -27.19 -43.55
CA SER A 273 -37.39 -25.79 -43.65
C SER A 273 -38.92 -25.70 -43.71
N PRO A 274 -39.55 -24.73 -43.02
CA PRO A 274 -40.98 -24.52 -43.13
C PRO A 274 -41.31 -23.96 -44.52
N ALA A 275 -42.25 -24.60 -45.20
CA ALA A 275 -42.96 -24.05 -46.34
C ALA A 275 -44.32 -23.54 -45.84
N GLY A 276 -44.62 -22.26 -46.09
CA GLY A 276 -45.91 -21.63 -45.81
C GLY A 276 -45.83 -20.46 -44.85
#